data_AF-A0A7R8UA11-F1
#
_entry.id   AF-A0A7R8UA11-F1
#
_cell.length_a   1.000
_cell.length_b   1.000
_cell.length_c   1.000
_cell.angle_alpha   90.00
_cell.angle_beta   90.00
_cell.angle_gamma   90.00
#
_symmetry.space_group_name_H-M   'P 1'
#
loop_
_entity.id
_entity.type
_entity.pdbx_description
1 polymer ?
#
loop_
_entity_poly.entity_id
_entity_poly.type
_entity_poly.pdbx_seq_one_letter_code
_entity_poly.pdbx_strand_id
1 'polypeptide(L)'
;MSILVKHDRWSYISGEIPIPTGNDATACELTRWKSNDEKAKADIIQSIGDAELKTVFKCTTSKEVWDKLQSVDASKGPVHKIELLTDITSFKIDEDYDFREKLDTFTSAVEQLEGMKIDIPNDMLVVLILKDLPPSFENLRCAIRS
;
A
#
# COMPACT_ATOMS: atom_id res chain seq x y z
N MET A 1 8.07 -2.71 8.02
CA MET A 1 9.43 -2.13 7.97
C MET A 1 10.46 -2.78 8.92
N SER A 2 10.08 -3.53 9.96
CA SER A 2 11.01 -3.91 11.04
C SER A 2 11.95 -5.11 10.81
N ILE A 3 11.76 -5.92 9.76
CA ILE A 3 12.59 -7.11 9.48
C ILE A 3 13.83 -6.77 8.63
N LEU A 4 13.69 -5.85 7.67
CA LEU A 4 14.75 -5.53 6.70
C LEU A 4 15.83 -4.61 7.29
N VAL A 5 15.43 -3.68 8.16
CA VAL A 5 16.35 -2.79 8.89
C VAL A 5 17.13 -3.57 9.96
N LYS A 6 16.53 -4.61 10.56
CA LYS A 6 17.19 -5.45 11.57
C LYS A 6 18.32 -6.33 11.02
N HIS A 7 18.30 -6.64 9.72
CA HIS A 7 19.25 -7.57 9.12
C HIS A 7 20.37 -6.91 8.31
N ASP A 8 20.47 -5.58 8.31
CA ASP A 8 21.51 -4.82 7.56
C ASP A 8 21.52 -5.13 6.05
N ARG A 9 20.37 -5.58 5.52
CA ARG A 9 20.16 -5.96 4.11
C ARG A 9 19.60 -4.81 3.29
N TRP A 10 19.14 -3.75 3.95
CA TRP A 10 18.56 -2.57 3.31
C TRP A 10 19.55 -1.89 2.34
N SER A 11 20.85 -1.88 2.65
CA SER A 11 21.88 -1.24 1.80
C SER A 11 22.04 -1.88 0.41
N TYR A 12 21.65 -3.15 0.24
CA TYR A 12 21.61 -3.79 -1.08
C TYR A 12 20.35 -3.41 -1.86
N ILE A 13 19.22 -3.27 -1.14
CA ILE A 13 17.90 -2.95 -1.69
C ILE A 13 17.83 -1.47 -2.11
N SER A 14 18.38 -0.56 -1.30
CA SER A 14 18.52 0.86 -1.63
C SER A 14 19.56 1.13 -2.72
N GLY A 15 20.50 0.18 -2.89
CA GLY A 15 21.64 0.29 -3.79
C GLY A 15 22.75 1.21 -3.29
N GLU A 16 22.88 1.37 -1.97
CA GLU A 16 24.07 1.92 -1.33
C GLU A 16 25.31 1.05 -1.61
N ILE A 17 25.11 -0.27 -1.78
CA ILE A 17 26.14 -1.21 -2.23
C ILE A 17 25.87 -1.57 -3.70
N PRO A 18 26.42 -0.82 -4.67
CA PRO A 18 26.24 -1.11 -6.08
C PRO A 18 26.92 -2.43 -6.47
N ILE A 19 26.49 -3.00 -7.60
CA ILE A 19 27.12 -4.19 -8.19
C ILE A 19 28.61 -3.88 -8.38
N PRO A 20 29.54 -4.66 -7.80
CA PRO A 20 30.96 -4.43 -7.97
C PRO A 20 31.32 -4.66 -9.44
N THR A 21 31.48 -3.56 -10.18
CA THR A 21 31.76 -3.54 -11.62
C THR A 21 33.06 -2.78 -11.82
N GLY A 22 34.18 -3.49 -11.88
CA GLY A 22 35.51 -2.91 -12.08
C GLY A 22 36.63 -3.94 -11.98
N ASN A 23 37.80 -3.62 -12.55
CA ASN A 23 39.02 -4.45 -12.52
C ASN A 23 39.55 -4.78 -11.11
N ASP A 24 38.99 -4.16 -10.06
CA ASP A 24 39.34 -4.39 -8.65
C ASP A 24 38.38 -5.34 -7.91
N ALA A 25 37.31 -5.79 -8.57
CA ALA A 25 36.36 -6.74 -7.96
C ALA A 25 36.98 -8.14 -7.94
N THR A 26 37.45 -8.57 -6.77
CA THR A 26 37.91 -9.96 -6.61
C THR A 26 36.70 -10.87 -6.80
N ALA A 27 36.84 -12.01 -7.50
CA ALA A 27 35.72 -12.96 -7.72
C ALA A 27 34.98 -13.36 -6.42
N CYS A 28 35.68 -13.31 -5.29
CA CYS A 28 35.14 -13.54 -3.95
C CYS A 28 34.13 -12.46 -3.50
N GLU A 29 34.39 -11.18 -3.80
CA GLU A 29 33.52 -10.05 -3.43
C GLU A 29 32.24 -10.05 -4.26
N LEU A 30 32.35 -10.33 -5.56
CA LEU A 30 31.18 -10.47 -6.44
C LEU A 30 30.28 -11.63 -5.98
N THR A 31 30.87 -12.75 -5.56
CA THR A 31 30.11 -13.92 -5.06
C THR A 31 29.40 -13.59 -3.75
N ARG A 32 30.08 -12.89 -2.82
CA ARG A 32 29.49 -12.46 -1.55
C ARG A 32 28.36 -11.46 -1.77
N TRP A 33 28.54 -10.50 -2.67
CA TRP A 33 27.51 -9.53 -3.05
C TRP A 33 26.28 -10.25 -3.61
N LYS A 34 26.46 -11.15 -4.59
CA LYS A 34 25.36 -11.93 -5.19
C LYS A 34 24.59 -12.74 -4.16
N SER A 35 25.28 -13.44 -3.25
CA SER A 35 24.62 -14.22 -2.20
C SER A 35 23.78 -13.35 -1.26
N ASN A 36 24.24 -12.12 -0.96
CA ASN A 36 23.50 -11.19 -0.11
C ASN A 36 22.33 -10.52 -0.84
N ASP A 37 22.49 -10.18 -2.12
CA ASP A 37 21.42 -9.64 -2.97
C ASP A 37 20.30 -10.67 -3.17
N GLU A 38 20.63 -11.94 -3.41
CA GLU A 38 19.65 -13.04 -3.51
C GLU A 38 18.87 -13.24 -2.21
N LYS A 39 19.55 -13.14 -1.06
CA LYS A 39 18.92 -13.22 0.25
C LYS A 39 17.98 -12.04 0.50
N ALA A 40 18.41 -10.82 0.19
CA ALA A 40 17.58 -9.63 0.31
C ALA A 40 16.35 -9.71 -0.61
N LYS A 41 16.53 -10.22 -1.83
CA LYS A 41 15.44 -10.49 -2.76
C LYS A 41 14.45 -11.51 -2.23
N ALA A 42 14.93 -12.63 -1.66
CA ALA A 42 14.07 -13.64 -1.05
C ALA A 42 13.27 -13.06 0.13
N ASP A 43 13.89 -12.25 0.98
CA ASP A 43 13.21 -11.57 2.09
C ASP A 43 12.10 -10.64 1.57
N ILE A 44 12.34 -9.88 0.49
CA ILE A 44 11.30 -9.04 -0.13
C ILE A 44 10.18 -9.92 -0.69
N ILE A 45 10.50 -10.96 -1.46
CA ILE A 45 9.50 -11.84 -2.08
C ILE A 45 8.63 -12.53 -1.02
N GLN A 46 9.20 -12.92 0.12
CA GLN A 46 8.45 -13.49 1.24
C GLN A 46 7.56 -12.48 1.96
N SER A 47 7.81 -11.19 1.81
CA SER A 47 7.07 -10.11 2.47
C SER A 47 5.96 -9.48 1.62
N ILE A 48 5.83 -9.88 0.36
CA ILE A 48 4.82 -9.34 -0.58
C ILE A 48 3.74 -10.38 -0.91
N GLY A 49 2.59 -9.91 -1.42
CA GLY A 49 1.48 -10.76 -1.84
C GLY A 49 1.64 -11.34 -3.26
N ASP A 50 0.78 -12.30 -3.61
CA ASP A 50 0.80 -13.00 -4.90
C ASP A 50 0.56 -12.09 -6.11
N ALA A 51 -0.14 -10.97 -5.92
CA ALA A 51 -0.41 -10.00 -6.98
C ALA A 51 0.86 -9.20 -7.36
N GLU A 52 1.62 -8.78 -6.35
CA GLU A 52 2.90 -8.10 -6.47
C GLU A 52 3.99 -9.03 -7.00
N LEU A 53 3.93 -10.32 -6.64
CA LEU A 53 4.90 -11.33 -7.06
C LEU A 53 4.94 -11.49 -8.59
N LYS A 54 3.78 -11.42 -9.27
CA LYS A 54 3.69 -11.44 -10.74
C LYS A 54 4.38 -10.24 -11.39
N THR A 55 4.43 -9.10 -10.70
CA THR A 55 5.02 -7.85 -11.22
C THR A 55 6.53 -7.84 -11.10
N VAL A 56 7.09 -8.52 -10.09
CA VAL A 56 8.53 -8.56 -9.81
C VAL A 56 9.24 -9.82 -10.29
N PHE A 57 8.52 -10.81 -10.84
CA PHE A 57 9.08 -12.09 -11.29
C PHE A 57 10.23 -11.94 -12.32
N LYS A 58 10.22 -10.88 -13.12
CA LYS A 58 11.25 -10.61 -14.14
C LYS A 58 12.46 -9.84 -13.61
N CYS A 59 12.42 -9.37 -12.36
CA CYS A 59 13.51 -8.59 -11.76
C CYS A 59 14.65 -9.53 -11.36
N THR A 60 15.88 -9.10 -11.62
CA THR A 60 17.09 -9.90 -11.39
C THR A 60 17.66 -9.63 -10.00
N THR A 61 17.77 -8.35 -9.63
CA THR A 61 18.37 -7.89 -8.36
C THR A 61 17.31 -7.50 -7.32
N SER A 62 17.69 -7.47 -6.04
CA SER A 62 16.80 -7.00 -4.98
C SER A 62 16.40 -5.53 -5.16
N LYS A 63 17.30 -4.71 -5.69
CA LYS A 63 17.05 -3.32 -6.05
C LYS A 63 16.01 -3.18 -7.17
N GLU A 64 16.13 -3.96 -8.25
CA GLU A 64 15.13 -3.95 -9.33
C GLU A 64 13.74 -4.37 -8.84
N VAL A 65 13.66 -5.31 -7.91
CA VAL A 65 12.40 -5.70 -7.26
C VAL A 65 11.82 -4.51 -6.50
N TRP A 66 12.64 -3.84 -5.68
CA TRP A 66 12.20 -2.69 -4.89
C TRP A 66 11.77 -1.50 -5.75
N ASP A 67 12.57 -1.12 -6.75
CA ASP A 67 12.24 -0.04 -7.68
C ASP A 67 10.95 -0.34 -8.46
N LYS A 68 10.73 -1.61 -8.83
CA LYS A 68 9.52 -2.03 -9.53
C LYS A 68 8.29 -1.97 -8.63
N LEU A 69 8.40 -2.43 -7.38
CA LEU A 69 7.33 -2.31 -6.38
C LEU A 69 6.98 -0.84 -6.13
N GLN A 70 8.00 0.00 -5.93
CA GLN A 70 7.81 1.43 -5.74
C GLN A 70 7.18 2.09 -6.96
N SER A 71 7.57 1.70 -8.18
CA SER A 71 6.97 2.21 -9.41
C SER A 71 5.51 1.77 -9.57
N VAL A 72 5.17 0.53 -9.23
CA VAL A 72 3.79 0.03 -9.28
C VAL A 72 2.94 0.76 -8.26
N ASP A 73 3.41 0.90 -7.03
CA ASP A 73 2.73 1.64 -5.97
C ASP A 73 2.54 3.12 -6.32
N ALA A 74 3.59 3.77 -6.84
CA ALA A 74 3.52 5.14 -7.35
C ALA A 74 2.56 5.29 -8.55
N SER A 75 2.51 4.29 -9.44
CA SER A 75 1.58 4.29 -10.59
C SER A 75 0.13 4.04 -10.19
N LYS A 76 -0.07 3.27 -9.11
CA LYS A 76 -1.37 3.11 -8.46
C LYS A 76 -1.79 4.42 -7.81
N GLY A 77 -0.89 5.29 -7.38
CA GLY A 77 -1.21 6.59 -6.74
C GLY A 77 -2.49 7.26 -7.26
N PRO A 78 -2.56 7.74 -8.51
CA PRO A 78 -3.78 8.38 -9.03
C PRO A 78 -4.98 7.43 -9.23
N VAL A 79 -4.75 6.20 -9.68
CA VAL A 79 -5.83 5.23 -9.99
C VAL A 79 -6.47 4.70 -8.71
N HIS A 80 -5.66 4.28 -7.75
CA HIS A 80 -6.05 3.84 -6.43
C HIS A 80 -6.69 4.97 -5.61
N LYS A 81 -6.24 6.23 -5.79
CA LYS A 81 -6.97 7.39 -5.28
C LYS A 81 -8.38 7.49 -5.86
N ILE A 82 -8.52 7.29 -7.17
CA ILE A 82 -9.84 7.29 -7.83
C ILE A 82 -10.69 6.12 -7.31
N GLU A 83 -10.12 4.93 -7.14
CA GLU A 83 -10.81 3.77 -6.57
C GLU A 83 -11.29 4.04 -5.13
N LEU A 84 -10.42 4.50 -4.23
CA LEU A 84 -10.78 4.85 -2.85
C LEU A 84 -11.87 5.93 -2.78
N LEU A 85 -11.76 6.97 -3.62
CA LEU A 85 -12.80 8.00 -3.73
C LEU A 85 -14.11 7.44 -4.30
N THR A 86 -14.04 6.50 -5.24
CA THR A 86 -15.22 5.84 -5.82
C THR A 86 -15.89 4.96 -4.76
N ASP A 87 -15.13 4.25 -3.94
CA ASP A 87 -15.64 3.40 -2.86
C ASP A 87 -16.32 4.25 -1.76
N ILE A 88 -15.71 5.36 -1.38
CA ILE A 88 -16.26 6.33 -0.41
C ILE A 88 -17.55 6.97 -0.94
N THR A 89 -17.60 7.34 -2.21
CA THR A 89 -18.78 8.01 -2.81
C THR A 89 -19.89 7.05 -3.23
N SER A 90 -19.55 5.78 -3.46
CA SER A 90 -20.50 4.69 -3.74
C SER A 90 -20.92 3.92 -2.49
N PHE A 91 -20.48 4.38 -1.31
CA PHE A 91 -20.84 3.83 -0.02
C PHE A 91 -22.36 3.79 0.11
N LYS A 92 -22.93 2.59 0.28
CA LYS A 92 -24.36 2.37 0.54
C LYS A 92 -24.51 1.35 1.65
N ILE A 93 -25.38 1.66 2.61
CA ILE A 93 -25.78 0.73 3.65
C ILE A 93 -27.12 0.14 3.23
N ASP A 94 -27.12 -1.16 2.95
CA ASP A 94 -28.35 -1.93 2.73
C ASP A 94 -28.88 -2.44 4.08
N GLU A 95 -30.19 -2.65 4.20
CA GLU A 95 -30.83 -3.06 5.47
C GLU A 95 -30.35 -4.45 5.96
N ASP A 96 -29.81 -5.26 5.06
CA ASP A 96 -29.34 -6.63 5.32
C ASP A 96 -27.85 -6.71 5.72
N TYR A 97 -27.09 -5.63 5.56
CA TYR A 97 -25.64 -5.61 5.83
C TYR A 97 -25.32 -5.13 7.26
N ASP A 98 -24.25 -5.67 7.84
CA ASP A 98 -23.71 -5.14 9.09
C ASP A 98 -23.17 -3.72 8.84
N PHE A 99 -23.91 -2.74 9.35
CA PHE A 99 -23.55 -1.33 9.31
C PHE A 99 -22.12 -1.10 9.81
N ARG A 100 -21.67 -1.88 10.81
CA ARG A 100 -20.34 -1.74 11.41
C ARG A 100 -19.24 -2.20 10.48
N GLU A 101 -19.41 -3.33 9.80
CA GLU A 101 -18.44 -3.82 8.82
C GLU A 101 -18.29 -2.86 7.64
N LYS A 102 -19.40 -2.27 7.20
CA LYS A 102 -19.40 -1.22 6.17
C LYS A 102 -18.68 0.04 6.66
N LEU A 103 -18.95 0.49 7.88
CA LEU A 103 -18.31 1.68 8.45
C LEU A 103 -16.80 1.48 8.66
N ASP A 104 -16.37 0.28 9.07
CA ASP A 104 -14.95 -0.07 9.18
C ASP A 104 -14.26 -0.02 7.82
N THR A 105 -14.92 -0.52 6.76
CA THR A 105 -14.41 -0.41 5.38
C THR A 105 -14.30 1.03 4.91
N PHE A 106 -15.30 1.87 5.21
CA PHE A 106 -15.28 3.31 4.89
C PHE A 106 -14.14 4.02 5.63
N THR A 107 -13.99 3.78 6.93
CA THR A 107 -12.94 4.39 7.76
C THR A 107 -11.56 3.98 7.28
N SER A 108 -11.36 2.70 6.97
CA SER A 108 -10.10 2.20 6.39
C SER A 108 -9.77 2.86 5.05
N ALA A 109 -10.77 3.13 4.20
CA ALA A 109 -10.55 3.85 2.93
C ALA A 109 -10.14 5.32 3.17
N VAL A 110 -10.72 5.98 4.17
CA VAL A 110 -10.35 7.36 4.56
C VAL A 110 -8.94 7.41 5.12
N GLU A 111 -8.56 6.50 6.02
CA GLU A 111 -7.20 6.39 6.57
C GLU A 111 -6.15 6.15 5.48
N GLN A 112 -6.49 5.34 4.47
CA GLN A 112 -5.62 5.13 3.31
C GLN A 112 -5.44 6.42 2.48
N LEU A 113 -6.49 7.21 2.28
CA LEU A 113 -6.39 8.52 1.61
C LEU A 113 -5.56 9.52 2.41
N GLU A 114 -5.72 9.55 3.74
CA GLU A 114 -4.92 10.40 4.63
C GLU A 114 -3.43 10.04 4.54
N GLY A 115 -3.11 8.74 4.53
CA GLY A 115 -1.75 8.23 4.29
C GLY A 115 -1.15 8.69 2.95
N MET A 116 -1.99 9.00 1.95
CA MET A 116 -1.61 9.54 0.65
C MET A 116 -1.59 11.07 0.58
N LYS A 117 -1.69 11.74 1.73
CA LYS A 117 -1.78 13.20 1.89
C LYS A 117 -3.02 13.80 1.22
N ILE A 118 -4.12 13.06 1.18
CA ILE A 118 -5.42 13.55 0.76
C ILE A 118 -6.31 13.60 2.00
N ASP A 119 -6.54 14.82 2.47
CA ASP A 119 -7.44 15.07 3.59
C ASP A 119 -8.85 15.32 3.06
N ILE A 120 -9.82 14.56 3.57
CA ILE A 120 -11.24 14.80 3.30
C ILE A 120 -11.80 15.51 4.54
N PRO A 121 -12.39 16.71 4.40
CA PRO A 121 -12.99 17.40 5.52
C PRO A 121 -14.00 16.52 6.25
N ASN A 122 -13.92 16.49 7.59
CA ASN A 122 -14.85 15.71 8.42
C ASN A 122 -16.32 16.00 8.12
N ASP A 123 -16.67 17.27 7.83
CA ASP A 123 -18.03 17.65 7.46
C ASP A 123 -18.54 16.91 6.22
N MET A 124 -17.64 16.67 5.24
CA MET A 124 -17.96 15.95 4.01
C MET A 124 -18.12 14.45 4.26
N LEU A 125 -17.29 13.86 5.13
CA LEU A 125 -17.42 12.47 5.56
C LEU A 125 -18.75 12.22 6.27
N VAL A 126 -19.13 13.13 7.17
CA VAL A 126 -20.42 13.09 7.88
C VAL A 126 -21.60 13.16 6.89
N VAL A 127 -21.54 14.07 5.91
CA VAL A 127 -22.59 14.17 4.88
C VAL A 127 -22.71 12.89 4.05
N LEU A 128 -21.59 12.26 3.68
CA LEU A 128 -21.58 11.00 2.92
C LEU A 128 -22.21 9.86 3.72
N ILE A 129 -21.82 9.69 4.99
CA ILE A 129 -22.42 8.68 5.87
C ILE A 129 -23.92 8.93 6.05
N LEU A 130 -24.32 10.18 6.30
CA LEU A 130 -25.73 10.54 6.51
C LEU A 130 -26.58 10.35 5.26
N LYS A 131 -26.02 10.55 4.07
CA LYS A 131 -26.74 10.39 2.80
C LYS A 131 -27.17 8.93 2.59
N ASP A 132 -26.27 8.01 2.91
CA ASP A 132 -26.38 6.59 2.58
C ASP A 132 -26.86 5.73 3.76
N LEU A 133 -27.27 6.38 4.86
CA LEU A 133 -27.97 5.76 5.98
C LEU A 133 -29.34 5.20 5.57
N PRO A 134 -29.73 3.98 6.01
CA PRO A 134 -31.03 3.39 5.70
C PRO A 134 -32.20 4.23 6.23
N PRO A 135 -33.42 4.07 5.66
CA PRO A 135 -34.61 4.79 6.09
C PRO A 135 -34.93 4.59 7.59
N SER A 136 -34.52 3.46 8.17
CA SER A 136 -34.66 3.15 9.59
C SER A 136 -33.92 4.12 10.52
N PHE A 137 -32.94 4.88 10.01
CA PHE A 137 -32.19 5.88 10.76
C PHE A 137 -32.56 7.34 10.41
N GLU A 138 -33.70 7.57 9.74
CA GLU A 138 -34.25 8.90 9.44
C GLU A 138 -34.32 9.81 10.68
N ASN A 139 -34.62 9.27 11.86
CA ASN A 139 -34.65 10.02 13.11
C ASN A 139 -33.28 10.63 13.46
N LEU A 140 -32.18 9.92 13.20
CA LEU A 140 -30.83 10.46 13.41
C LEU A 140 -30.49 11.51 12.35
N ARG A 141 -30.92 11.31 11.09
CA ARG A 141 -30.74 12.29 10.02
C ARG A 141 -31.45 13.61 10.35
N CYS A 142 -32.65 13.56 10.90
CA CYS A 142 -33.40 14.73 11.35
C CYS A 142 -32.76 15.39 12.58
N ALA A 143 -32.28 14.61 13.55
CA ALA A 143 -31.66 15.16 14.76
C ALA A 143 -30.34 15.90 14.48
N ILE A 144 -29.54 15.42 13.51
CA ILE A 144 -28.25 16.04 13.17
C ILE A 144 -28.42 17.26 12.23
N ARG A 145 -29.55 17.35 11.51
CA ARG A 145 -29.86 18.49 10.62
C ARG A 145 -30.53 19.66 11.35
N SER A 146 -31.13 19.41 12.53
CA SER A 146 -31.78 20.44 13.36
C SER A 146 -30.78 21.21 14.22
#